data_AF-A0A929YWC3-F1
#
_entry.id   AF-A0A929YWC3-F1
#
_cell.length_a   1.000
_cell.length_b   1.000
_cell.length_c   1.000
_cell.angle_alpha   90.00
_cell.angle_beta   90.00
_cell.angle_gamma   90.00
#
_symmetry.space_group_name_H-M   'P 1'
#
loop_
_entity.id
_entity.type
_entity.pdbx_description
1 polymer ?
#
loop_
_entity_poly.entity_id
_entity_poly.type
_entity_poly.pdbx_seq_one_letter_code
_entity_poly.pdbx_strand_id
1 'polypeptide(L)'
;VELLYESYDRETLSYLFKNKVKETTVPTGICTDYGVISLEPIVINEYFDQNDNYGHGGNLKGKFRIPARAKSGSSFTIELPDDLIISDKPNATKKFFDIRNDMGTVIGEVYHTSDQVLKFVLNENAYAVADYEGSFEIGTPHPWNDYKRVNGTGPQHGKTYYTGIDVDRRYFYNPSNSGANMVNKSLPFACSYTDREGLLENCDKTLTQSGTVYYKDPIIPTFHAMNKEVIETGPDYVLYNVLLNARGVNGWAEASFIDQMTDSYTLYHGDSAASMAQDIKIYEVEGLRQQLSYKIGTEKMIYPTQALGTAIDATLKWNTGFFNPPMGYPQ
;
A
#
# COMPACT_ATOMS: atom_id res chain seq x y z
N VAL A 1 34.17 -12.85 -27.31
CA VAL A 1 33.82 -12.74 -25.87
C VAL A 1 33.46 -14.15 -25.45
N GLU A 2 34.23 -14.72 -24.52
CA GLU A 2 34.05 -16.09 -24.06
C GLU A 2 33.29 -16.04 -22.72
N LEU A 3 32.13 -16.66 -22.67
CA LEU A 3 31.24 -16.71 -21.50
C LEU A 3 31.69 -17.91 -20.65
N LEU A 4 32.23 -17.65 -19.46
CA LEU A 4 32.89 -18.70 -18.67
C LEU A 4 31.95 -19.46 -17.72
N TYR A 5 30.82 -18.88 -17.29
CA TYR A 5 29.82 -19.59 -16.46
C TYR A 5 28.52 -18.78 -16.28
N GLU A 6 27.39 -19.47 -16.20
CA GLU A 6 26.09 -18.95 -15.74
C GLU A 6 25.62 -19.82 -14.56
N SER A 7 25.22 -19.18 -13.45
CA SER A 7 24.45 -19.85 -12.40
C SER A 7 23.32 -18.96 -11.93
N TYR A 8 22.16 -19.57 -11.72
CA TYR A 8 20.93 -18.94 -11.27
C TYR A 8 20.64 -19.34 -9.82
N ASP A 9 20.66 -18.35 -8.92
CA ASP A 9 20.16 -18.51 -7.55
C ASP A 9 18.75 -17.91 -7.47
N ARG A 10 17.78 -18.79 -7.22
CA ARG A 10 16.35 -18.51 -7.26
C ARG A 10 15.85 -17.81 -5.99
N GLU A 11 16.61 -17.83 -4.91
CA GLU A 11 16.19 -17.31 -3.60
C GLU A 11 16.59 -15.84 -3.39
N THR A 12 17.67 -15.39 -4.03
CA THR A 12 18.25 -14.04 -3.82
C THR A 12 18.07 -13.07 -4.99
N LEU A 13 17.52 -13.53 -6.13
CA LEU A 13 17.41 -12.76 -7.38
C LEU A 13 18.73 -12.09 -7.83
N SER A 14 19.87 -12.69 -7.49
CA SER A 14 21.19 -12.13 -7.79
C SER A 14 21.72 -12.67 -9.11
N TYR A 15 21.74 -11.82 -10.15
CA TYR A 15 22.41 -12.13 -11.41
C TYR A 15 23.89 -11.77 -11.35
N LEU A 16 24.79 -12.75 -11.31
CA LEU A 16 26.22 -12.51 -11.18
C LEU A 16 26.94 -12.58 -12.55
N PHE A 17 26.89 -11.50 -13.31
CA PHE A 17 27.71 -11.32 -14.52
C PHE A 17 29.08 -10.74 -14.15
N LYS A 18 30.16 -11.49 -14.30
CA LYS A 18 31.54 -10.97 -14.24
C LYS A 18 32.09 -10.77 -15.65
N ASN A 19 32.03 -9.52 -16.14
CA ASN A 19 32.79 -9.10 -17.31
C ASN A 19 34.23 -8.70 -16.91
N LYS A 20 35.17 -8.94 -17.82
CA LYS A 20 36.59 -8.57 -17.66
C LYS A 20 36.69 -7.05 -17.46
N VAL A 21 37.23 -6.64 -16.31
CA VAL A 21 37.33 -5.26 -15.82
C VAL A 21 38.06 -4.38 -16.83
N LYS A 22 37.48 -3.23 -17.16
CA LYS A 22 38.16 -2.11 -17.81
C LYS A 22 37.90 -0.84 -16.99
N GLU A 23 38.95 -0.42 -16.30
CA GLU A 23 39.13 0.78 -15.46
C GLU A 23 38.06 1.07 -14.39
N THR A 24 38.38 0.67 -13.15
CA THR A 24 37.71 1.07 -11.91
C THR A 24 38.15 2.47 -11.51
N THR A 25 37.48 3.47 -12.06
CA THR A 25 37.46 4.79 -11.44
C THR A 25 36.24 4.83 -10.53
N VAL A 26 36.49 4.82 -9.22
CA VAL A 26 35.47 4.89 -8.15
C VAL A 26 34.63 6.16 -8.35
N PRO A 27 33.28 6.10 -8.22
CA PRO A 27 32.47 7.31 -8.16
C PRO A 27 32.95 8.19 -7.00
N THR A 28 33.28 9.45 -7.27
CA THR A 28 33.93 10.36 -6.31
C THR A 28 32.95 11.04 -5.34
N GLY A 29 31.74 10.52 -5.16
CA GLY A 29 30.65 11.13 -4.37
C GLY A 29 30.41 10.48 -3.01
N ILE A 30 29.66 11.18 -2.13
CA ILE A 30 29.17 10.61 -0.87
C ILE A 30 28.03 9.65 -1.23
N CYS A 31 28.04 8.40 -0.76
CA CYS A 31 27.06 7.43 -1.27
C CYS A 31 25.59 7.84 -1.03
N THR A 32 25.32 8.53 0.08
CA THR A 32 23.99 9.07 0.39
C THR A 32 23.50 10.12 -0.60
N ASP A 33 24.31 10.60 -1.54
CA ASP A 33 23.90 11.50 -2.61
C ASP A 33 23.18 10.77 -3.75
N TYR A 34 23.18 9.44 -3.77
CA TYR A 34 22.62 8.62 -4.85
C TYR A 34 21.29 7.96 -4.44
N GLY A 35 20.59 7.38 -5.43
CA GLY A 35 19.22 6.89 -5.25
C GLY A 35 18.21 8.03 -5.19
N VAL A 36 17.11 7.89 -4.44
CA VAL A 36 16.13 8.97 -4.27
C VAL A 36 16.75 10.10 -3.43
N ILE A 37 16.76 11.33 -3.93
CA ILE A 37 17.44 12.48 -3.28
C ILE A 37 16.46 13.51 -2.71
N SER A 38 15.23 13.55 -3.21
CA SER A 38 14.21 14.47 -2.71
C SER A 38 12.81 13.97 -3.05
N LEU A 39 11.85 14.33 -2.20
CA LEU A 39 10.43 14.05 -2.39
C LEU A 39 9.65 15.37 -2.33
N GLU A 40 8.54 15.46 -3.05
CA GLU A 40 7.56 16.54 -2.86
C GLU A 40 6.58 16.18 -1.72
N PRO A 41 5.95 17.18 -1.07
CA PRO A 41 4.88 16.94 -0.11
C PRO A 41 3.78 16.02 -0.67
N ILE A 42 3.37 15.03 0.12
CA ILE A 42 2.35 14.07 -0.29
C ILE A 42 0.97 14.61 0.11
N VAL A 43 0.04 14.59 -0.83
CA VAL A 43 -1.35 14.97 -0.59
C VAL A 43 -2.26 13.84 -1.05
N ILE A 44 -2.97 13.24 -0.10
CA ILE A 44 -3.95 12.19 -0.33
C ILE A 44 -5.33 12.79 -0.15
N ASN A 45 -6.11 12.74 -1.22
CA ASN A 45 -7.49 13.23 -1.22
C ASN A 45 -8.43 12.06 -0.93
N GLU A 46 -9.45 12.31 -0.13
CA GLU A 46 -10.63 11.45 -0.10
C GLU A 46 -11.49 11.73 -1.35
N TYR A 47 -12.15 10.71 -1.86
CA TYR A 47 -13.06 10.87 -2.99
C TYR A 47 -14.22 9.89 -2.97
N PHE A 48 -15.27 10.28 -3.70
CA PHE A 48 -16.26 9.37 -4.27
C PHE A 48 -16.14 9.44 -5.79
N ASP A 49 -15.94 8.30 -6.45
CA ASP A 49 -15.95 8.22 -7.91
C ASP A 49 -17.38 8.37 -8.47
N GLN A 50 -17.53 8.32 -9.80
CA GLN A 50 -18.87 8.41 -10.43
C GLN A 50 -19.80 7.25 -10.06
N ASN A 51 -19.27 6.13 -9.57
CA ASN A 51 -20.03 4.94 -9.17
C ASN A 51 -20.31 4.92 -7.66
N ASP A 52 -20.09 6.04 -6.96
CA ASP A 52 -20.22 6.15 -5.50
C ASP A 52 -19.24 5.23 -4.72
N ASN A 53 -18.14 4.81 -5.34
CA ASN A 53 -17.06 4.13 -4.62
C ASN A 53 -16.25 5.16 -3.82
N TYR A 54 -16.16 4.94 -2.51
CA TYR A 54 -15.33 5.72 -1.62
C TYR A 54 -13.88 5.23 -1.65
N GLY A 55 -12.93 6.16 -1.62
CA GLY A 55 -11.53 5.83 -1.52
C GLY A 55 -10.67 7.03 -1.15
N HIS A 56 -9.37 6.76 -1.05
CA HIS A 56 -8.35 7.79 -0.93
C HIS A 56 -7.31 7.60 -2.03
N GLY A 57 -6.69 8.69 -2.45
CA GLY A 57 -5.69 8.63 -3.49
C GLY A 57 -4.82 9.87 -3.54
N GLY A 58 -3.53 9.61 -3.74
CA GLY A 58 -2.53 10.60 -4.07
C GLY A 58 -1.47 10.01 -5.00
N ASN A 59 -0.39 10.76 -5.15
CA ASN A 59 0.79 10.37 -5.89
C ASN A 59 2.05 10.62 -5.04
N LEU A 60 3.14 9.94 -5.40
CA LEU A 60 4.47 10.17 -4.86
C LEU A 60 5.33 10.80 -5.95
N LYS A 61 5.86 12.00 -5.71
CA LYS A 61 6.78 12.70 -6.61
C LYS A 61 8.13 12.85 -5.99
N GLY A 62 9.17 12.69 -6.80
CA GLY A 62 10.52 12.89 -6.31
C GLY A 62 11.56 12.98 -7.42
N LYS A 63 12.80 13.11 -6.96
CA LYS A 63 14.00 13.09 -7.79
C LYS A 63 14.93 12.00 -7.33
N PHE A 64 15.70 11.44 -8.26
CA PHE A 64 16.78 10.52 -7.99
C PHE A 64 18.07 10.98 -8.66
N ARG A 65 19.20 10.51 -8.15
CA ARG A 65 20.52 10.72 -8.75
C ARG A 65 21.21 9.37 -8.98
N ILE A 66 21.82 9.21 -10.14
CA ILE A 66 22.59 8.03 -10.53
C ILE A 66 24.06 8.45 -10.67
N PRO A 67 25.00 7.71 -10.07
CA PRO A 67 26.42 8.03 -10.17
C PRO A 67 26.95 7.82 -11.59
N ALA A 68 27.98 8.58 -11.95
CA ALA A 68 28.80 8.32 -13.11
C ALA A 68 29.25 6.85 -13.12
N ARG A 69 29.22 6.25 -14.31
CA ARG A 69 29.66 4.89 -14.59
C ARG A 69 28.90 3.80 -13.82
N ALA A 70 27.66 4.08 -13.38
CA ALA A 70 26.75 3.09 -12.82
C ALA A 70 26.70 1.83 -13.71
N LYS A 71 26.68 0.66 -13.08
CA LYS A 71 26.64 -0.63 -13.77
C LYS A 71 25.22 -1.16 -13.83
N SER A 72 24.94 -1.89 -14.91
CA SER A 72 23.71 -2.69 -15.02
C SER A 72 23.58 -3.59 -13.80
N GLY A 73 22.44 -3.55 -13.10
CA GLY A 73 22.17 -4.24 -11.85
C GLY A 73 22.45 -3.44 -10.57
N SER A 74 23.10 -2.26 -10.65
CA SER A 74 23.02 -1.29 -9.54
C SER A 74 21.56 -0.89 -9.33
N SER A 75 21.18 -0.58 -8.10
CA SER A 75 19.77 -0.31 -7.78
C SER A 75 19.61 0.72 -6.69
N PHE A 76 18.40 1.26 -6.54
CA PHE A 76 18.02 2.05 -5.38
C PHE A 76 16.59 1.72 -4.95
N THR A 77 16.29 1.96 -3.69
CA THR A 77 14.95 1.73 -3.13
C THR A 77 14.39 2.99 -2.49
N ILE A 78 13.07 3.00 -2.41
CA ILE A 78 12.32 3.85 -1.49
C ILE A 78 11.29 2.97 -0.78
N GLU A 79 11.28 3.09 0.53
CA GLU A 79 10.30 2.48 1.43
C GLU A 79 9.45 3.60 2.03
N LEU A 80 8.15 3.50 1.81
CA LEU A 80 7.15 4.38 2.37
C LEU A 80 6.97 4.04 3.87
N PRO A 81 6.67 5.02 4.74
CA PRO A 81 6.32 4.72 6.12
C PRO A 81 5.02 3.91 6.21
N ASP A 82 4.81 3.21 7.32
CA ASP A 82 3.60 2.42 7.61
C ASP A 82 2.28 3.18 7.42
N ASP A 83 2.33 4.50 7.53
CA ASP A 83 1.26 5.44 7.26
C ASP A 83 0.69 5.36 5.81
N LEU A 84 1.47 4.86 4.86
CA LEU A 84 1.16 4.86 3.43
C LEU A 84 1.31 3.47 2.83
N ILE A 85 0.54 3.20 1.78
CA ILE A 85 0.62 1.97 0.98
C ILE A 85 0.59 2.31 -0.50
N ILE A 86 1.21 1.46 -1.30
CA ILE A 86 1.12 1.53 -2.77
C ILE A 86 -0.12 0.72 -3.18
N SER A 87 -1.04 1.33 -3.92
CA SER A 87 -2.33 0.71 -4.24
C SER A 87 -2.23 -0.49 -5.20
N ASP A 88 -1.13 -0.60 -5.95
CA ASP A 88 -0.85 -1.76 -6.79
C ASP A 88 -0.58 -3.01 -5.92
N LYS A 89 -0.72 -4.23 -6.43
CA LYS A 89 -0.38 -5.43 -5.65
C LYS A 89 1.12 -5.74 -5.76
N PRO A 90 1.87 -5.93 -4.66
CA PRO A 90 3.28 -6.25 -4.74
C PRO A 90 3.59 -7.48 -5.59
N ASN A 91 4.60 -7.36 -6.43
CA ASN A 91 5.18 -8.46 -7.19
C ASN A 91 6.66 -8.17 -7.51
N ALA A 92 7.55 -8.72 -6.70
CA ALA A 92 9.00 -8.53 -6.86
C ALA A 92 9.58 -9.09 -8.17
N THR A 93 8.83 -9.92 -8.91
CA THR A 93 9.28 -10.56 -10.15
C THR A 93 8.69 -9.95 -11.41
N LYS A 94 7.60 -9.18 -11.27
CA LYS A 94 6.93 -8.52 -12.38
C LYS A 94 7.33 -7.05 -12.36
N LYS A 95 7.89 -6.59 -13.47
CA LYS A 95 8.15 -5.17 -13.67
C LYS A 95 6.87 -4.35 -13.47
N PHE A 96 7.00 -3.28 -12.71
CA PHE A 96 5.95 -2.28 -12.52
C PHE A 96 5.95 -1.26 -13.68
N PHE A 97 7.09 -0.57 -13.92
CA PHE A 97 7.27 0.33 -15.07
C PHE A 97 8.75 0.53 -15.44
N ASP A 98 9.01 1.14 -16.61
CA ASP A 98 10.36 1.45 -17.09
C ASP A 98 10.85 2.83 -16.61
N ILE A 99 12.16 2.94 -16.35
CA ILE A 99 12.86 4.22 -16.23
C ILE A 99 13.44 4.55 -17.61
N ARG A 100 13.16 5.75 -18.12
CA ARG A 100 13.61 6.18 -19.45
C ARG A 100 14.41 7.48 -19.37
N ASN A 101 15.39 7.61 -20.27
CA ASN A 101 16.07 8.88 -20.49
C ASN A 101 15.26 9.79 -21.45
N ASP A 102 15.74 11.00 -21.71
CA ASP A 102 15.09 11.99 -22.57
C ASP A 102 14.91 11.54 -24.03
N MET A 103 15.70 10.56 -24.47
CA MET A 103 15.57 9.95 -25.82
C MET A 103 14.59 8.78 -25.84
N GLY A 104 13.92 8.48 -24.72
CA GLY A 104 13.00 7.37 -24.56
C GLY A 104 13.66 6.00 -24.39
N THR A 105 15.00 5.94 -24.31
CA THR A 105 15.73 4.68 -24.07
C THR A 105 15.51 4.22 -22.63
N VAL A 106 15.20 2.93 -22.45
CA VAL A 106 15.04 2.32 -21.12
C VAL A 106 16.42 2.21 -20.47
N ILE A 107 16.59 2.87 -19.32
CA ILE A 107 17.81 2.86 -18.51
C ILE A 107 17.67 2.02 -17.24
N GLY A 108 16.47 1.52 -16.95
CA GLY A 108 16.20 0.66 -15.81
C GLY A 108 14.73 0.30 -15.71
N GLU A 109 14.40 -0.47 -14.69
CA GLU A 109 13.06 -1.00 -14.43
C GLU A 109 12.72 -0.82 -12.95
N VAL A 110 11.44 -0.61 -12.65
CA VAL A 110 10.94 -0.47 -11.29
C VAL A 110 10.11 -1.68 -10.92
N TYR A 111 10.27 -2.16 -9.70
CA TYR A 111 9.57 -3.30 -9.12
C TYR A 111 8.90 -2.89 -7.82
N HIS A 112 7.65 -3.32 -7.64
CA HIS A 112 6.90 -3.17 -6.39
C HIS A 112 7.12 -4.44 -5.56
N THR A 113 7.96 -4.38 -4.53
CA THR A 113 8.49 -5.59 -3.87
C THR A 113 7.74 -5.99 -2.59
N SER A 114 7.13 -5.03 -1.91
CA SER A 114 6.20 -5.18 -0.79
C SER A 114 5.29 -3.95 -0.74
N ASP A 115 4.22 -3.96 0.06
CA ASP A 115 3.17 -2.92 0.08
C ASP A 115 3.68 -1.46 0.20
N GLN A 116 4.91 -1.27 0.70
CA GLN A 116 5.54 0.03 0.89
C GLN A 116 6.84 0.22 0.11
N VAL A 117 7.36 -0.79 -0.60
CA VAL A 117 8.72 -0.74 -1.16
C VAL A 117 8.72 -0.78 -2.68
N LEU A 118 9.35 0.25 -3.27
CA LEU A 118 9.73 0.28 -4.68
C LEU A 118 11.24 0.09 -4.82
N LYS A 119 11.63 -0.77 -5.75
CA LYS A 119 13.02 -1.02 -6.14
C LYS A 119 13.25 -0.66 -7.59
N PHE A 120 14.22 0.21 -7.84
CA PHE A 120 14.63 0.71 -9.14
C PHE A 120 15.95 0.01 -9.53
N VAL A 121 15.94 -0.79 -10.59
CA VAL A 121 17.09 -1.58 -11.05
C VAL A 121 17.59 -1.03 -12.37
N LEU A 122 18.85 -0.60 -12.41
CA LEU A 122 19.47 -0.01 -13.59
C LEU A 122 19.89 -1.08 -14.60
N ASN A 123 19.84 -0.77 -15.89
CA ASN A 123 20.40 -1.61 -16.95
C ASN A 123 21.68 -0.98 -17.54
N GLU A 124 22.23 -1.55 -18.61
CA GLU A 124 23.45 -1.10 -19.26
C GLU A 124 23.36 0.32 -19.85
N ASN A 125 22.16 0.80 -20.17
CA ASN A 125 21.95 2.14 -20.72
C ASN A 125 21.97 3.23 -19.64
N ALA A 126 22.03 2.88 -18.35
CA ALA A 126 22.26 3.84 -17.27
C ALA A 126 23.70 4.33 -17.18
N TYR A 127 24.63 3.74 -17.95
CA TYR A 127 26.02 4.18 -17.95
C TYR A 127 26.14 5.61 -18.51
N ALA A 128 26.70 6.51 -17.70
CA ALA A 128 27.06 7.87 -18.09
C ALA A 128 28.47 8.22 -17.61
N VAL A 129 29.12 9.19 -18.26
CA VAL A 129 30.46 9.66 -17.85
C VAL A 129 30.45 10.66 -16.68
N ALA A 130 29.27 11.15 -16.34
CA ALA A 130 29.02 12.07 -15.23
C ALA A 130 27.75 11.65 -14.48
N ASP A 131 27.62 12.08 -13.24
CA ASP A 131 26.40 11.92 -12.45
C ASP A 131 25.24 12.61 -13.18
N TYR A 132 24.05 12.02 -13.09
CA TYR A 132 22.85 12.62 -13.64
C TYR A 132 21.65 12.40 -12.73
N GLU A 133 20.67 13.28 -12.88
CA GLU A 133 19.43 13.25 -12.11
C GLU A 133 18.25 12.90 -12.99
N GLY A 134 17.22 12.32 -12.37
CA GLY A 134 15.93 12.12 -12.99
C GLY A 134 14.82 12.42 -12.00
N SER A 135 13.59 12.42 -12.50
CA SER A 135 12.37 12.59 -11.71
C SER A 135 11.46 11.38 -11.88
N PHE A 136 10.61 11.15 -10.88
CA PHE A 136 9.58 10.14 -10.95
C PHE A 136 8.27 10.65 -10.35
N GLU A 137 7.17 10.09 -10.84
CA GLU A 137 5.83 10.28 -10.31
C GLU A 137 5.16 8.90 -10.27
N ILE A 138 4.82 8.44 -9.07
CA ILE A 138 4.07 7.20 -8.86
C ILE A 138 2.62 7.58 -8.61
N GLY A 139 1.74 7.11 -9.48
CA GLY A 139 0.31 7.34 -9.41
C GLY A 139 -0.30 7.43 -10.80
N THR A 140 -1.54 6.98 -10.91
CA THR A 140 -2.35 7.09 -12.11
C THR A 140 -3.11 8.42 -12.07
N PRO A 141 -2.91 9.31 -13.06
CA PRO A 141 -3.68 10.54 -13.13
C PRO A 141 -5.12 10.26 -13.56
N HIS A 142 -6.06 10.90 -12.89
CA HIS A 142 -7.49 10.87 -13.18
C HIS A 142 -8.00 12.29 -13.37
N PRO A 143 -8.73 12.58 -14.46
CA PRO A 143 -9.36 13.88 -14.63
C PRO A 143 -10.47 14.10 -13.60
N TRP A 144 -10.75 15.37 -13.30
CA TRP A 144 -11.77 15.76 -12.31
C TRP A 144 -13.16 15.13 -12.51
N ASN A 145 -13.54 14.83 -13.75
CA ASN A 145 -14.84 14.27 -14.10
C ASN A 145 -14.94 12.75 -13.86
N ASP A 146 -13.87 12.08 -13.44
CA ASP A 146 -13.93 10.70 -12.91
C ASP A 146 -14.54 10.66 -11.49
N TYR A 147 -14.67 11.83 -10.85
CA TYR A 147 -15.12 11.95 -9.47
C TYR A 147 -16.46 12.67 -9.35
N LYS A 148 -17.29 12.18 -8.45
CA LYS A 148 -18.50 12.85 -8.01
C LYS A 148 -18.19 13.86 -6.91
N ARG A 149 -17.28 13.51 -6.00
CA ARG A 149 -16.86 14.35 -4.86
C ARG A 149 -15.40 14.13 -4.55
N VAL A 150 -14.70 15.20 -4.16
CA VAL A 150 -13.34 15.17 -3.63
C VAL A 150 -13.28 16.08 -2.42
N ASN A 151 -12.69 15.58 -1.32
CA ASN A 151 -12.56 16.30 -0.06
C ASN A 151 -13.89 16.89 0.46
N GLY A 152 -14.97 16.12 0.33
CA GLY A 152 -16.33 16.47 0.77
C GLY A 152 -17.12 17.40 -0.18
N THR A 153 -16.48 17.97 -1.20
CA THR A 153 -17.08 18.91 -2.16
C THR A 153 -17.10 18.37 -3.58
N GLY A 154 -17.73 19.06 -4.53
CA GLY A 154 -17.58 18.72 -5.96
C GLY A 154 -16.11 18.86 -6.41
N PRO A 155 -15.65 18.02 -7.35
CA PRO A 155 -14.29 18.10 -7.85
C PRO A 155 -14.04 19.45 -8.55
N GLN A 156 -12.79 19.91 -8.52
CA GLN A 156 -12.42 21.19 -9.11
C GLN A 156 -12.23 21.03 -10.62
N HIS A 157 -12.94 21.84 -11.41
CA HIS A 157 -12.86 21.80 -12.86
C HIS A 157 -11.41 22.03 -13.36
N GLY A 158 -10.95 21.15 -14.26
CA GLY A 158 -9.60 21.21 -14.83
C GLY A 158 -8.49 20.69 -13.92
N LYS A 159 -8.80 20.21 -12.71
CA LYS A 159 -7.82 19.58 -11.82
C LYS A 159 -7.62 18.11 -12.18
N THR A 160 -6.38 17.64 -12.05
CA THR A 160 -6.04 16.21 -12.08
C THR A 160 -5.88 15.72 -10.66
N TYR A 161 -6.53 14.60 -10.35
CA TYR A 161 -6.37 13.85 -9.12
C TYR A 161 -5.59 12.57 -9.41
N TYR A 162 -5.15 11.87 -8.37
CA TYR A 162 -4.29 10.70 -8.54
C TYR A 162 -4.78 9.56 -7.65
N THR A 163 -4.61 8.35 -8.15
CA THR A 163 -4.69 7.10 -7.38
C THR A 163 -3.34 6.40 -7.49
N GLY A 164 -2.95 5.56 -6.52
CA GLY A 164 -1.70 4.78 -6.60
C GLY A 164 -0.84 4.87 -5.35
N ILE A 165 -0.92 5.98 -4.62
CA ILE A 165 -0.53 6.02 -3.20
C ILE A 165 -1.80 6.18 -2.38
N ASP A 166 -2.04 5.23 -1.49
CA ASP A 166 -3.15 5.23 -0.56
C ASP A 166 -2.61 5.36 0.88
N VAL A 167 -3.51 5.61 1.80
CA VAL A 167 -3.24 5.80 3.22
C VAL A 167 -3.57 4.52 3.97
N ASP A 168 -2.67 4.05 4.83
CA ASP A 168 -3.07 3.11 5.88
C ASP A 168 -3.72 3.90 7.02
N ARG A 169 -5.06 3.91 6.98
CA ARG A 169 -5.91 4.71 7.88
C ARG A 169 -5.78 4.28 9.35
N ARG A 170 -5.23 3.09 9.61
CA ARG A 170 -4.94 2.59 10.95
C ARG A 170 -3.78 3.33 11.60
N TYR A 171 -2.86 3.85 10.77
CA TYR A 171 -1.68 4.59 11.22
C TYR A 171 -1.85 6.10 11.00
N PHE A 172 -2.48 6.53 9.90
CA PHE A 172 -2.57 7.95 9.51
C PHE A 172 -3.77 8.70 10.15
N TYR A 173 -3.75 8.86 11.47
CA TYR A 173 -4.74 9.68 12.18
C TYR A 173 -4.07 10.64 13.16
N ASN A 174 -4.84 11.62 13.66
CA ASN A 174 -4.38 12.49 14.73
C ASN A 174 -4.76 11.88 16.09
N PRO A 175 -3.80 11.39 16.90
CA PRO A 175 -4.11 10.73 18.17
C PRO A 175 -4.69 11.67 19.23
N SER A 176 -4.48 12.98 19.12
CA SER A 176 -5.06 13.98 20.02
C SER A 176 -6.43 14.49 19.56
N ASN A 177 -6.83 14.19 18.32
CA ASN A 177 -8.12 14.57 17.76
C ASN A 177 -8.52 13.58 16.66
N SER A 178 -9.11 12.45 17.04
CA SER A 178 -9.57 11.42 16.10
C SER A 178 -10.68 11.91 15.14
N GLY A 179 -11.37 13.00 15.49
CA GLY A 179 -12.36 13.67 14.64
C GLY A 179 -11.78 14.69 13.66
N ALA A 180 -10.46 14.77 13.49
CA ALA A 180 -9.84 15.73 12.58
C ALA A 180 -10.13 15.40 11.11
N ASN A 181 -10.71 16.36 10.40
CA ASN A 181 -11.03 16.23 8.97
C ASN A 181 -9.83 16.47 8.04
N MET A 182 -8.66 16.76 8.60
CA MET A 182 -7.40 16.91 7.89
C MET A 182 -6.29 16.56 8.86
N VAL A 183 -5.43 15.63 8.48
CA VAL A 183 -4.30 15.17 9.29
C VAL A 183 -3.03 15.48 8.54
N ASN A 184 -2.06 16.10 9.23
CA ASN A 184 -0.73 16.37 8.70
C ASN A 184 0.29 15.58 9.53
N LYS A 185 1.21 14.90 8.86
CA LYS A 185 2.30 14.15 9.49
C LYS A 185 3.64 14.47 8.84
N SER A 186 4.69 14.33 9.63
CA SER A 186 6.07 14.27 9.15
C SER A 186 6.39 12.81 8.86
N LEU A 187 6.61 12.47 7.60
CA LEU A 187 6.73 11.10 7.11
C LEU A 187 8.20 10.76 6.82
N PRO A 188 8.77 9.74 7.48
CA PRO A 188 10.11 9.24 7.18
C PRO A 188 10.06 8.20 6.05
N PHE A 189 10.83 8.43 4.98
CA PHE A 189 11.03 7.50 3.88
C PHE A 189 12.43 6.92 3.97
N ALA A 190 12.55 5.61 4.12
CA ALA A 190 13.86 4.96 4.03
C ALA A 190 14.25 4.83 2.57
N CYS A 191 15.49 5.15 2.24
CA CYS A 191 16.03 5.10 0.90
C CYS A 191 17.42 4.48 0.96
N SER A 192 17.75 3.67 -0.04
CA SER A 192 19.10 3.12 -0.18
C SER A 192 19.55 3.13 -1.63
N TYR A 193 20.86 3.09 -1.83
CA TYR A 193 21.49 2.82 -3.12
C TYR A 193 22.40 1.61 -2.97
N THR A 194 22.37 0.70 -3.92
CA THR A 194 23.25 -0.46 -3.99
C THR A 194 24.09 -0.36 -5.25
N ASP A 195 25.39 -0.11 -5.06
CA ASP A 195 26.35 -0.22 -6.14
C ASP A 195 26.68 -1.69 -6.41
N ARG A 196 26.50 -2.14 -7.65
CA ARG A 196 26.77 -3.52 -8.03
C ARG A 196 28.24 -3.92 -7.86
N GLU A 197 29.16 -2.98 -8.05
CA GLU A 197 30.60 -3.28 -7.87
C GLU A 197 31.01 -3.28 -6.40
N GLY A 198 30.13 -2.85 -5.48
CA GLY A 198 30.41 -2.74 -4.06
C GLY A 198 31.45 -1.68 -3.72
N LEU A 199 31.66 -0.69 -4.61
CA LEU A 199 32.64 0.38 -4.40
C LEU A 199 32.07 1.52 -3.57
N LEU A 200 30.75 1.68 -3.57
CA LEU A 200 30.02 2.57 -2.71
C LEU A 200 29.30 1.78 -1.61
N GLU A 201 29.63 2.08 -0.35
CA GLU A 201 29.07 1.43 0.84
C GLU A 201 28.29 2.44 1.71
N ASN A 202 27.41 1.92 2.59
CA ASN A 202 26.63 2.71 3.55
C ASN A 202 25.79 3.82 2.92
N CYS A 203 24.97 3.45 1.94
CA CYS A 203 24.19 4.38 1.12
C CYS A 203 22.78 4.62 1.64
N ASP A 204 22.47 4.09 2.83
CA ASP A 204 21.17 4.22 3.46
C ASP A 204 20.98 5.64 3.99
N LYS A 205 19.78 6.18 3.79
CA LYS A 205 19.37 7.47 4.32
C LYS A 205 17.87 7.51 4.56
N THR A 206 17.45 8.47 5.36
CA THR A 206 16.04 8.77 5.57
C THR A 206 15.75 10.15 5.00
N LEU A 207 14.77 10.24 4.11
CA LEU A 207 14.19 11.51 3.68
C LEU A 207 12.95 11.77 4.52
N THR A 208 12.80 12.98 5.04
CA THR A 208 11.59 13.39 5.77
C THR A 208 10.79 14.36 4.92
N GLN A 209 9.49 14.12 4.78
CA GLN A 209 8.60 15.00 4.03
C GLN A 209 7.22 15.10 4.69
N SER A 210 6.51 16.21 4.47
CA SER A 210 5.14 16.36 4.95
C SER A 210 4.16 15.51 4.13
N GLY A 211 3.23 14.87 4.83
CA GLY A 211 2.06 14.22 4.27
C GLY A 211 0.78 14.83 4.81
N THR A 212 -0.20 15.05 3.93
CA THR A 212 -1.54 15.51 4.28
C THR A 212 -2.58 14.52 3.77
N VAL A 213 -3.47 14.08 4.65
CA VAL A 213 -4.66 13.29 4.29
C VAL A 213 -5.92 14.05 4.67
N TYR A 214 -6.90 14.06 3.78
CA TYR A 214 -8.21 14.67 4.01
C TYR A 214 -9.27 13.62 4.40
N TYR A 215 -10.08 13.97 5.42
CA TYR A 215 -11.23 13.22 5.92
C TYR A 215 -12.43 14.18 6.11
N LYS A 216 -12.72 14.99 5.09
CA LYS A 216 -13.68 16.10 5.14
C LYS A 216 -15.10 15.70 4.79
N ASP A 217 -15.33 14.50 4.30
CA ASP A 217 -16.60 14.15 3.68
C ASP A 217 -17.71 13.98 4.73
N PRO A 218 -18.72 14.87 4.78
CA PRO A 218 -19.76 14.82 5.80
C PRO A 218 -20.66 13.59 5.70
N ILE A 219 -20.65 12.86 4.58
CA ILE A 219 -21.45 11.65 4.43
C ILE A 219 -20.81 10.51 5.24
N ILE A 220 -19.49 10.46 5.36
CA ILE A 220 -18.77 9.36 5.99
C ILE A 220 -19.21 9.13 7.45
N PRO A 221 -19.27 10.14 8.33
CA PRO A 221 -19.80 9.96 9.68
C PRO A 221 -21.26 9.53 9.76
N THR A 222 -22.03 9.74 8.68
CA THR A 222 -23.46 9.43 8.60
C THR A 222 -23.75 8.18 7.79
N PHE A 223 -22.71 7.53 7.27
CA PHE A 223 -22.86 6.37 6.41
C PHE A 223 -23.37 5.19 7.24
N HIS A 224 -24.45 4.57 6.78
CA HIS A 224 -25.05 3.41 7.42
C HIS A 224 -24.64 2.16 6.62
N ALA A 225 -23.47 1.61 6.94
CA ALA A 225 -23.01 0.42 6.25
C ALA A 225 -22.14 -0.46 7.14
N MET A 226 -22.15 -1.74 6.79
CA MET A 226 -21.14 -2.70 7.20
C MET A 226 -20.20 -2.89 6.02
N ASN A 227 -18.90 -2.69 6.23
CA ASN A 227 -17.89 -3.03 5.24
C ASN A 227 -17.02 -4.16 5.80
N LYS A 228 -16.77 -5.19 4.99
CA LYS A 228 -15.77 -6.23 5.27
C LYS A 228 -14.73 -6.17 4.18
N GLU A 229 -13.48 -5.95 4.56
CA GLU A 229 -12.33 -5.92 3.66
C GLU A 229 -11.22 -6.83 4.21
N VAL A 230 -10.50 -7.52 3.33
CA VAL A 230 -9.25 -8.20 3.70
C VAL A 230 -8.19 -7.12 3.81
N ILE A 231 -7.56 -6.99 4.97
CA ILE A 231 -6.51 -5.99 5.20
C ILE A 231 -5.11 -6.59 5.25
N GLU A 232 -5.00 -7.91 5.49
CA GLU A 232 -3.71 -8.61 5.52
C GLU A 232 -3.94 -10.09 5.22
N THR A 233 -3.01 -10.73 4.52
CA THR A 233 -3.01 -12.18 4.28
C THR A 233 -1.60 -12.68 4.50
N GLY A 234 -1.43 -13.48 5.54
CA GLY A 234 -0.19 -14.20 5.80
C GLY A 234 -0.24 -15.63 5.24
N PRO A 235 0.86 -16.39 5.40
CA PRO A 235 0.90 -17.79 4.99
C PRO A 235 -0.14 -18.65 5.74
N ASP A 236 -0.44 -18.31 7.00
CA ASP A 236 -1.30 -19.10 7.90
C ASP A 236 -2.51 -18.32 8.44
N TYR A 237 -2.78 -17.11 7.95
CA TYR A 237 -3.91 -16.32 8.41
C TYR A 237 -4.46 -15.38 7.33
N VAL A 238 -5.73 -15.02 7.48
CA VAL A 238 -6.35 -13.90 6.76
C VAL A 238 -6.92 -12.95 7.81
N LEU A 239 -6.54 -11.68 7.75
CA LEU A 239 -7.09 -10.64 8.61
C LEU A 239 -8.16 -9.87 7.86
N TYR A 240 -9.36 -9.90 8.41
CA TYR A 240 -10.48 -9.10 7.93
C TYR A 240 -10.69 -7.90 8.85
N ASN A 241 -10.93 -6.74 8.25
CA ASN A 241 -11.47 -5.58 8.93
C ASN A 241 -12.98 -5.55 8.68
N VAL A 242 -13.76 -5.53 9.76
CA VAL A 242 -15.22 -5.37 9.69
C VAL A 242 -15.58 -4.03 10.34
N LEU A 243 -15.93 -3.06 9.50
CA LEU A 243 -16.31 -1.73 9.92
C LEU A 243 -17.83 -1.64 10.01
N LEU A 244 -18.34 -1.51 11.23
CA LEU A 244 -19.74 -1.24 11.50
C LEU A 244 -19.95 0.26 11.71
N ASN A 245 -20.39 0.98 10.68
CA ASN A 245 -20.78 2.39 10.85
C ASN A 245 -22.28 2.47 11.16
N ALA A 246 -22.60 2.29 12.44
CA ALA A 246 -23.93 2.53 12.96
C ALA A 246 -23.95 3.95 13.52
N ARG A 247 -24.52 4.92 12.80
CA ARG A 247 -25.11 6.08 13.49
C ARG A 247 -26.12 5.47 14.44
N GLY A 248 -25.79 5.50 15.74
CA GLY A 248 -26.44 4.77 16.82
C GLY A 248 -27.86 4.42 16.45
N VAL A 249 -28.10 3.12 16.22
CA VAL A 249 -29.40 2.57 15.87
C VAL A 249 -30.37 3.06 16.93
N ASN A 250 -31.08 4.15 16.64
CA ASN A 250 -32.20 4.60 17.44
C ASN A 250 -33.35 3.64 17.09
N GLY A 251 -33.26 2.45 17.65
CA GLY A 251 -34.33 1.48 17.69
C GLY A 251 -33.89 0.06 17.37
N TRP A 252 -33.68 -0.74 18.42
CA TRP A 252 -34.04 -2.16 18.52
C TRP A 252 -33.60 -3.15 17.41
N ALA A 253 -32.75 -2.77 16.45
CA ALA A 253 -32.21 -3.67 15.45
C ALA A 253 -30.84 -4.16 15.93
N GLU A 254 -30.86 -5.37 16.45
CA GLU A 254 -29.71 -6.27 16.60
C GLU A 254 -28.88 -6.27 15.31
N ALA A 255 -27.72 -5.63 15.32
CA ALA A 255 -26.80 -5.63 14.19
C ALA A 255 -26.01 -6.95 14.20
N SER A 256 -26.61 -8.02 13.69
CA SER A 256 -25.92 -9.29 13.47
C SER A 256 -25.13 -9.26 12.15
N PHE A 257 -23.85 -9.60 12.21
CA PHE A 257 -23.04 -9.89 11.04
C PHE A 257 -22.87 -11.40 10.91
N ILE A 258 -23.37 -11.97 9.81
CA ILE A 258 -23.18 -13.39 9.48
C ILE A 258 -22.20 -13.45 8.32
N ASP A 259 -21.07 -14.12 8.55
CA ASP A 259 -20.06 -14.40 7.55
C ASP A 259 -20.08 -15.88 7.21
N GLN A 260 -19.70 -16.21 5.98
CA GLN A 260 -19.51 -17.58 5.53
C GLN A 260 -18.10 -17.68 4.94
N MET A 261 -17.26 -18.51 5.54
CA MET A 261 -16.01 -18.91 4.89
C MET A 261 -16.38 -19.80 3.70
N THR A 262 -15.83 -19.52 2.53
CA THR A 262 -16.10 -20.31 1.33
C THR A 262 -15.55 -21.73 1.48
N ASP A 263 -16.11 -22.70 0.75
CA ASP A 263 -15.70 -24.13 0.77
C ASP A 263 -14.21 -24.39 0.47
N SER A 264 -13.49 -23.36 0.04
CA SER A 264 -12.05 -23.38 -0.24
C SER A 264 -11.16 -23.11 0.98
N TYR A 265 -11.71 -22.74 2.14
CA TYR A 265 -10.96 -22.50 3.38
C TYR A 265 -11.41 -23.45 4.49
N THR A 266 -10.47 -24.21 5.02
CA THR A 266 -10.66 -25.07 6.21
C THR A 266 -9.97 -24.40 7.39
N LEU A 267 -10.58 -24.48 8.58
CA LEU A 267 -9.91 -24.06 9.81
C LEU A 267 -8.65 -24.90 10.07
N TYR A 268 -7.66 -24.32 10.75
CA TYR A 268 -6.37 -24.97 11.00
C TYR A 268 -6.52 -26.30 11.75
N HIS A 269 -7.47 -26.37 12.70
CA HIS A 269 -7.80 -27.59 13.45
C HIS A 269 -9.01 -28.35 12.85
N GLY A 270 -9.31 -28.14 11.57
CA GLY A 270 -10.46 -28.74 10.88
C GLY A 270 -11.79 -28.05 11.18
N ASP A 271 -12.82 -28.32 10.38
CA ASP A 271 -14.09 -27.59 10.45
C ASP A 271 -14.99 -28.12 11.58
N SER A 272 -14.73 -27.65 12.80
CA SER A 272 -15.52 -27.98 13.99
C SER A 272 -15.79 -26.75 14.85
N ALA A 273 -16.85 -26.80 15.67
CA ALA A 273 -17.16 -25.73 16.61
C ALA A 273 -16.03 -25.49 17.63
N ALA A 274 -15.29 -26.54 18.00
CA ALA A 274 -14.14 -26.41 18.91
C ALA A 274 -12.97 -25.68 18.23
N SER A 275 -12.77 -25.91 16.93
CA SER A 275 -11.75 -25.24 16.12
C SER A 275 -12.03 -23.75 15.96
N MET A 276 -13.30 -23.33 15.91
CA MET A 276 -13.65 -21.90 15.84
C MET A 276 -13.07 -21.09 17.00
N ALA A 277 -13.15 -21.63 18.23
CA ALA A 277 -12.60 -20.96 19.41
C ALA A 277 -11.06 -20.93 19.43
N GLN A 278 -10.41 -21.79 18.64
CA GLN A 278 -8.95 -21.92 18.57
C GLN A 278 -8.37 -21.11 17.40
N ASP A 279 -9.09 -21.05 16.28
CA ASP A 279 -8.60 -20.56 15.00
C ASP A 279 -9.14 -19.17 14.64
N ILE A 280 -10.28 -18.76 15.21
CA ILE A 280 -10.87 -17.45 14.96
C ILE A 280 -10.65 -16.55 16.17
N LYS A 281 -9.98 -15.43 15.94
CA LYS A 281 -9.78 -14.37 16.93
C LYS A 281 -10.60 -13.15 16.50
N ILE A 282 -11.49 -12.69 17.36
CA ILE A 282 -12.29 -11.48 17.15
C ILE A 282 -11.80 -10.43 18.14
N TYR A 283 -11.67 -9.19 17.67
CA TYR A 283 -11.25 -8.07 18.49
C TYR A 283 -12.28 -6.94 18.40
N GLU A 284 -12.64 -6.38 19.55
CA GLU A 284 -13.28 -5.06 19.64
C GLU A 284 -12.19 -3.99 19.59
N VAL A 285 -12.40 -2.91 18.84
CA VAL A 285 -11.40 -1.85 18.60
C VAL A 285 -12.03 -0.45 18.73
N GLU A 286 -11.22 0.54 19.08
CA GLU A 286 -11.64 1.94 19.08
C GLU A 286 -11.76 2.46 17.62
N GLY A 287 -12.98 2.81 17.22
CA GLY A 287 -13.28 3.26 15.86
C GLY A 287 -12.85 4.70 15.55
N LEU A 288 -12.34 4.90 14.33
CA LEU A 288 -11.95 6.18 13.75
C LEU A 288 -13.04 6.62 12.76
N ARG A 289 -14.07 7.30 13.28
CA ARG A 289 -15.34 7.56 12.58
C ARG A 289 -15.19 8.33 11.26
N GLN A 290 -14.27 9.31 11.20
CA GLN A 290 -14.05 10.11 9.98
C GLN A 290 -13.27 9.33 8.91
N GLN A 291 -12.54 8.30 9.33
CA GLN A 291 -11.61 7.57 8.48
C GLN A 291 -12.17 6.24 7.98
N LEU A 292 -13.36 5.81 8.44
CA LEU A 292 -13.84 4.43 8.29
C LEU A 292 -12.73 3.43 8.63
N SER A 293 -12.11 3.59 9.80
CA SER A 293 -10.99 2.75 10.24
C SER A 293 -11.04 2.56 11.77
N TYR A 294 -9.97 2.05 12.35
CA TYR A 294 -9.82 1.85 13.78
C TYR A 294 -8.40 2.17 14.23
N LYS A 295 -8.23 2.38 15.53
CA LYS A 295 -6.95 2.67 16.15
C LYS A 295 -6.22 1.38 16.52
N ILE A 296 -5.06 1.15 15.92
CA ILE A 296 -4.18 0.04 16.32
C ILE A 296 -3.72 0.20 17.77
N GLY A 297 -3.59 -0.93 18.47
CA GLY A 297 -3.21 -1.00 19.88
C GLY A 297 -4.38 -0.86 20.85
N THR A 298 -5.60 -0.75 20.35
CA THR A 298 -6.84 -0.72 21.16
C THR A 298 -7.61 -2.04 21.11
N GLU A 299 -7.04 -3.06 20.50
CA GLU A 299 -7.64 -4.36 20.30
C GLU A 299 -7.91 -5.03 21.64
N LYS A 300 -9.18 -5.35 21.87
CA LYS A 300 -9.62 -6.17 23.00
C LYS A 300 -10.20 -7.46 22.45
N MET A 301 -9.49 -8.56 22.65
CA MET A 301 -9.98 -9.86 22.22
C MET A 301 -11.33 -10.15 22.88
N ILE A 302 -12.32 -10.47 22.05
CA ILE A 302 -13.61 -10.97 22.49
C ILE A 302 -13.73 -12.42 22.03
N TYR A 303 -14.10 -13.29 22.96
CA TYR A 303 -14.37 -14.69 22.61
C TYR A 303 -15.75 -14.76 21.95
N PRO A 304 -15.90 -15.59 20.90
CA PRO A 304 -17.21 -16.02 20.44
C PRO A 304 -17.83 -16.96 21.50
N THR A 305 -18.15 -16.46 22.68
CA THR A 305 -18.93 -17.20 23.68
C THR A 305 -20.40 -17.11 23.33
N GLN A 306 -21.15 -18.18 23.56
CA GLN A 306 -22.63 -18.29 23.53
C GLN A 306 -23.37 -17.29 24.46
N ALA A 307 -22.70 -16.23 24.94
CA ALA A 307 -23.19 -15.31 25.96
C ALA A 307 -23.00 -13.83 25.57
N LEU A 308 -23.14 -13.50 24.28
CA LEU A 308 -23.54 -12.14 23.88
C LEU A 308 -25.07 -12.14 23.77
N GLY A 309 -25.73 -12.00 24.92
CA GLY A 309 -27.15 -11.69 24.96
C GLY A 309 -27.40 -10.42 24.15
N THR A 310 -28.24 -10.53 23.11
CA THR A 310 -28.60 -9.49 22.14
C THR A 310 -27.46 -9.06 21.20
N ALA A 311 -27.11 -10.00 20.31
CA ALA A 311 -26.66 -9.85 18.93
C ALA A 311 -25.32 -9.15 18.59
N ILE A 312 -24.27 -9.97 18.63
CA ILE A 312 -23.55 -10.24 17.38
C ILE A 312 -23.77 -11.73 17.11
N ASP A 313 -24.80 -12.03 16.33
CA ASP A 313 -25.12 -13.40 15.92
C ASP A 313 -24.17 -13.80 14.78
N ALA A 314 -22.91 -14.10 15.13
CA ALA A 314 -21.97 -14.75 14.22
C ALA A 314 -22.34 -16.23 14.06
N THR A 315 -23.56 -16.48 13.61
CA THR A 315 -24.05 -17.82 13.31
C THR A 315 -23.50 -18.21 11.94
N LEU A 316 -22.31 -18.83 11.90
CA LEU A 316 -21.76 -19.51 10.72
C LEU A 316 -22.71 -20.66 10.35
N LYS A 317 -23.68 -20.38 9.48
CA LYS A 317 -24.61 -21.38 8.96
C LYS A 317 -23.95 -22.14 7.82
N TRP A 318 -23.65 -23.40 8.07
CA TRP A 318 -23.38 -24.39 7.04
C TRP A 318 -24.68 -24.67 6.28
N ASN A 319 -24.60 -24.63 4.96
CA ASN A 319 -25.72 -24.47 4.04
C ASN A 319 -26.85 -25.50 4.23
N THR A 320 -28.09 -25.02 4.41
CA THR A 320 -29.30 -25.68 3.87
C THR A 320 -30.39 -24.63 3.58
N GLY A 321 -30.52 -24.21 2.32
CA GLY A 321 -31.81 -23.75 1.75
C GLY A 321 -31.98 -22.24 1.47
N PHE A 322 -31.84 -21.89 0.19
CA PHE A 322 -32.38 -20.76 -0.59
C PHE A 322 -33.01 -19.52 0.10
N PHE A 323 -32.55 -18.32 -0.30
CA PHE A 323 -33.44 -17.26 -0.82
C PHE A 323 -32.69 -16.18 -1.63
N ASN A 324 -33.37 -15.65 -2.68
CA ASN A 324 -32.87 -14.83 -3.78
C ASN A 324 -32.27 -13.45 -3.40
N PRO A 325 -31.22 -12.98 -4.09
CA PRO A 325 -30.72 -11.59 -4.01
C PRO A 325 -31.56 -10.62 -4.86
N PRO A 326 -31.68 -9.33 -4.50
CA PRO A 326 -32.06 -8.28 -5.44
C PRO A 326 -30.96 -8.10 -6.49
N MET A 327 -31.39 -7.99 -7.75
CA MET A 327 -30.58 -8.08 -8.96
C MET A 327 -29.49 -7.02 -9.08
N GLY A 328 -28.29 -7.46 -9.48
CA GLY A 328 -27.36 -6.63 -10.24
C GLY A 328 -25.88 -6.81 -9.93
N TYR A 329 -25.29 -7.98 -10.20
CA TYR A 329 -23.96 -8.16 -10.82
C TYR A 329 -23.91 -9.61 -11.40
N PRO A 330 -23.14 -9.84 -12.48
CA PRO A 330 -23.29 -10.98 -13.39
C PRO A 330 -22.86 -12.31 -12.75
N GLN A 331 -23.54 -13.37 -13.20
CA GLN A 331 -23.59 -14.71 -12.58
C GLN A 331 -22.25 -15.35 -12.22
#